data_AF-A0A1G5SP25-F1
#
_entry.id   AF-A0A1G5SP25-F1
#
_cell.length_a   1.000
_cell.length_b   1.000
_cell.length_c   1.000
_cell.angle_alpha   90.00
_cell.angle_beta   90.00
_cell.angle_gamma   90.00
#
_symmetry.space_group_name_H-M   'P 1'
#
loop_
_entity.id
_entity.type
_entity.pdbx_description
1 polymer ?
#
loop_
_entity_poly.entity_id
_entity_poly.type
_entity_poly.pdbx_seq_one_letter_code
_entity_poly.pdbx_strand_id
1 'polypeptide(L)' 'MDCLAVGDHDRLMSENLVENSDRAYFHRRAEQELSQAQRAADPAAVRAHYHLAGYYLDLVYRPDIEDTPAKLTD' A
#
# COMPACT_ATOMS: atom_id res chain seq x y z
N MET A 1 -47.49 -4.61 -3.90
CA MET A 1 -47.80 -3.18 -4.01
C MET A 1 -47.09 -2.48 -2.87
N ASP A 2 -45.92 -1.85 -2.97
CA ASP A 2 -44.96 -1.56 -4.04
C ASP A 2 -43.65 -1.23 -3.27
N CYS A 3 -42.53 -1.86 -3.59
CA CYS A 3 -41.44 -1.25 -4.35
C CYS A 3 -41.20 0.24 -4.02
N LEU A 4 -40.25 0.54 -3.12
CA LEU A 4 -39.36 1.68 -3.28
C LEU A 4 -37.94 1.29 -2.84
N ALA A 5 -37.08 1.22 -3.84
CA ALA A 5 -35.66 0.94 -3.77
C ALA A 5 -34.93 1.89 -2.81
N VAL A 6 -34.27 1.33 -1.79
CA VAL A 6 -33.15 1.99 -1.15
C VAL A 6 -31.91 1.49 -1.87
N GLY A 7 -31.29 2.41 -2.61
CA GLY A 7 -30.40 2.13 -3.72
C GLY A 7 -29.25 1.20 -3.39
N ASP A 8 -29.02 0.26 -4.31
CA ASP A 8 -27.73 -0.32 -4.62
C ASP A 8 -26.70 0.78 -4.92
N HIS A 9 -26.12 1.37 -3.88
CA HIS A 9 -24.91 2.19 -3.98
C HIS A 9 -23.80 1.69 -3.06
N ASP A 10 -23.94 0.48 -2.51
CA ASP A 10 -22.89 -0.14 -1.68
C ASP A 10 -21.82 -0.89 -2.52
N ARG A 11 -21.95 -0.89 -3.85
CA ARG A 11 -21.07 -1.65 -4.76
C ARG A 11 -19.93 -0.83 -5.39
N LEU A 12 -19.64 0.37 -4.88
CA LEU A 12 -18.56 1.23 -5.40
C LEU A 12 -17.61 1.79 -4.32
N MET A 13 -17.70 1.30 -3.08
CA MET A 13 -16.83 1.75 -1.98
C MET A 13 -15.91 0.64 -1.44
N SER A 14 -15.77 -0.48 -2.15
CA SER A 14 -15.04 -1.66 -1.65
C SER A 14 -13.60 -1.81 -2.17
N GLU A 15 -13.19 -1.11 -3.22
CA GLU A 15 -11.87 -1.31 -3.83
C GLU A 15 -10.86 -0.23 -3.38
N ASN A 16 -11.32 0.98 -3.05
CA ASN A 16 -10.46 2.11 -2.70
C ASN A 16 -10.06 2.17 -1.21
N LEU A 17 -10.84 1.53 -0.32
CA LEU A 17 -10.49 1.41 1.11
C LEU A 17 -9.40 0.36 1.35
N VAL A 18 -9.31 -0.66 0.50
CA VAL A 18 -8.28 -1.71 0.60
C VAL A 18 -6.93 -1.17 0.14
N GLU A 19 -6.85 -0.48 -1.00
CA GLU A 19 -5.61 0.16 -1.47
C GLU A 19 -5.06 1.20 -0.48
N ASN A 20 -5.92 2.02 0.10
CA ASN A 20 -5.49 2.99 1.12
C ASN A 20 -5.09 2.29 2.44
N SER A 21 -5.73 1.16 2.77
CA SER A 21 -5.33 0.32 3.92
C SER A 21 -3.98 -0.35 3.68
N ASP A 22 -3.68 -0.78 2.45
CA ASP A 22 -2.42 -1.40 2.08
C ASP A 22 -1.27 -0.40 2.17
N ARG A 23 -1.44 0.82 1.65
CA ARG A 23 -0.44 1.90 1.80
C ARG A 23 -0.22 2.27 3.26
N ALA A 24 -1.28 2.42 4.05
CA ALA A 24 -1.15 2.69 5.49
C ALA A 24 -0.46 1.52 6.23
N TYR A 25 -0.75 0.28 5.85
CA TYR A 25 -0.09 -0.90 6.39
C TYR A 25 1.41 -0.92 6.08
N PHE A 26 1.79 -0.72 4.82
CA PHE A 26 3.20 -0.71 4.41
C PHE A 26 3.96 0.44 5.07
N HIS A 27 3.35 1.62 5.19
CA HIS A 27 3.96 2.75 5.90
C HIS A 27 4.23 2.40 7.37
N ARG A 28 3.22 1.90 8.09
CA ARG A 28 3.38 1.48 9.49
C ARG A 28 4.43 0.38 9.63
N ARG A 29 4.47 -0.57 8.70
CA ARG A 29 5.46 -1.65 8.71
C ARG A 29 6.87 -1.12 8.51
N ALA A 30 7.07 -0.17 7.59
CA ALA A 30 8.35 0.48 7.38
C ALA A 30 8.87 1.15 8.66
N GLU A 31 8.01 1.90 9.39
CA GLU A 31 8.37 2.54 10.66
C GLU A 31 8.77 1.54 11.75
N GLN A 32 8.10 0.38 11.80
CA GLN A 32 8.45 -0.70 12.72
C GLN A 32 9.81 -1.31 12.40
N GLU A 33 10.13 -1.51 11.12
CA GLU A 33 11.46 -2.01 10.71
C GLU A 33 12.54 -0.97 11.01
N LEU A 34 12.31 0.33 10.78
CA LEU A 34 13.25 1.40 11.17
C LEU A 34 13.49 1.43 12.68
N SER A 35 12.45 1.27 13.48
CA SER A 35 12.56 1.18 14.94
C SER A 35 13.35 -0.05 15.39
N GLN A 36 13.19 -1.18 14.69
CA GLN A 36 13.98 -2.39 14.95
C GLN A 36 15.44 -2.22 14.52
N ALA A 37 15.71 -1.58 13.38
CA ALA A 37 17.06 -1.27 12.92
C ALA A 37 17.83 -0.45 13.96
N GLN A 38 17.18 0.55 14.56
CA GLN A 38 17.78 1.39 15.60
C GLN A 38 18.08 0.64 16.91
N ARG A 39 17.33 -0.44 17.19
CA ARG A 39 17.48 -1.26 18.40
C ARG A 39 18.39 -2.48 18.20
N ALA A 40 18.65 -2.87 16.96
CA ALA A 40 19.46 -4.03 16.64
C ALA A 40 20.94 -3.74 16.91
N ALA A 41 21.60 -4.66 17.63
CA ALA A 41 23.04 -4.59 17.89
C ALA A 41 23.88 -5.25 16.78
N ASP A 42 23.28 -6.20 16.04
CA ASP A 42 23.97 -6.92 14.97
C ASP A 42 23.95 -6.13 13.64
N PRO A 43 25.11 -5.83 13.04
CA PRO A 43 25.18 -5.06 11.79
C PRO A 43 24.48 -5.74 10.60
N ALA A 44 24.35 -7.07 10.57
CA ALA A 44 23.61 -7.74 9.51
C ALA A 44 22.10 -7.55 9.70
N ALA A 45 21.59 -7.66 10.94
CA ALA A 45 20.20 -7.37 11.28
C ALA A 45 19.83 -5.91 10.99
N VAL A 46 20.68 -4.94 11.36
CA VAL A 46 20.47 -3.51 11.05
C VAL A 46 20.27 -3.30 9.55
N ARG A 47 21.15 -3.89 8.72
CA ARG A 47 21.03 -3.82 7.26
C ARG A 47 19.75 -4.47 6.75
N ALA A 48 19.38 -5.63 7.27
CA ALA A 48 18.16 -6.33 6.88
C ALA A 48 16.91 -5.48 7.16
N HIS A 49 16.82 -4.87 8.34
CA HIS A 49 15.71 -3.99 8.70
C HIS A 49 15.65 -2.74 7.82
N TYR A 50 16.79 -2.10 7.51
CA TYR A 50 16.81 -0.98 6.58
C TYR A 50 16.39 -1.37 5.16
N HIS A 51 16.79 -2.55 4.68
CA HIS A 51 16.34 -3.07 3.38
C HIS A 51 14.82 -3.29 3.35
N LEU A 52 14.27 -3.90 4.39
CA LEU A 52 12.82 -4.12 4.50
C LEU A 52 12.05 -2.79 4.59
N ALA A 53 12.55 -1.83 5.38
CA ALA A 53 11.94 -0.50 5.46
C ALA A 53 11.90 0.19 4.10
N GLY A 54 13.01 0.17 3.35
CA GLY A 54 13.06 0.72 1.99
C GLY A 54 12.06 0.04 1.05
N TYR A 55 11.99 -1.29 1.07
CA TYR A 55 11.04 -2.06 0.27
C TYR A 55 9.58 -1.67 0.57
N TYR A 56 9.21 -1.53 1.84
CA TYR A 56 7.85 -1.12 2.20
C TYR A 56 7.55 0.33 1.81
N LEU A 57 8.51 1.25 1.93
CA LEU A 57 8.34 2.63 1.46
C LEU A 57 8.19 2.68 -0.05
N ASP A 58 8.94 1.86 -0.80
CA ASP A 58 8.77 1.74 -2.25
C ASP A 58 7.33 1.31 -2.59
N LEU A 59 6.72 0.38 -1.85
CA LEU A 59 5.32 0.00 -2.09
C LEU A 59 4.33 1.14 -1.77
N VAL A 60 4.64 2.01 -0.81
CA VAL A 60 3.79 3.17 -0.46
C VAL A 60 3.87 4.27 -1.50
N TYR A 61 5.07 4.53 -2.04
CA TYR A 61 5.37 5.69 -2.88
C TYR A 61 5.60 5.36 -4.35
N ARG A 62 5.61 4.08 -4.73
CA ARG A 62 5.51 3.71 -6.14
C ARG A 62 4.29 4.42 -6.69
N PRO A 63 4.44 5.27 -7.72
CA PRO A 63 3.27 5.67 -8.46
C PRO A 63 2.69 4.37 -8.96
N ASP A 64 1.44 4.10 -8.61
CA ASP A 64 0.66 3.11 -9.33
C ASP A 64 0.98 3.40 -10.79
N ILE A 65 1.59 2.43 -11.48
CA ILE A 65 1.74 2.54 -12.93
C ILE A 65 0.29 2.44 -13.36
N GLU A 66 -0.40 3.59 -13.36
CA GLU A 66 -1.65 3.78 -14.02
C GLU A 66 -1.45 3.08 -15.35
N ASP A 67 -2.32 2.12 -15.56
CA ASP A 67 -2.58 1.43 -16.80
C ASP A 67 -2.55 2.49 -17.92
N THR A 68 -1.35 2.81 -18.42
CA THR A 68 -1.22 3.50 -19.68
C THR A 68 -1.51 2.39 -20.64
N PRO A 69 -2.73 2.29 -21.23
CA PRO A 69 -2.88 1.44 -22.39
C PRO A 69 -1.81 1.94 -23.33
N ALA A 70 -0.86 1.05 -23.62
CA ALA A 70 0.26 1.32 -24.51
C ALA A 70 -0.28 2.20 -25.63
N LYS A 71 0.17 3.46 -25.64
CA LYS A 71 -0.36 4.44 -26.57
C LYS A 71 -0.20 3.83 -27.94
N LEU A 72 -1.35 3.57 -28.54
CA LEU A 72 -1.58 3.17 -29.91
C LEU A 72 -0.86 4.17 -30.82
N THR A 73 0.37 3.85 -31.22
CA THR A 73 1.16 4.42 -32.32
C THR A 73 2.23 3.37 -32.60
N ASP A 74 2.29 2.67 -33.73
CA ASP A 74 2.10 3.07 -35.12
C ASP A 74 1.28 2.03 -35.91
#